data_AF-A0A379LYL6-F1
#
_entry.id   AF-A0A379LYL6-F1
#
_cell.length_a   1.000
_cell.length_b   1.000
_cell.length_c   1.000
_cell.angle_alpha   90.00
_cell.angle_beta   90.00
_cell.angle_gamma   90.00
#
_symmetry.space_group_name_H-M   'P 1'
#
loop_
_entity.id
_entity.type
_entity.pdbx_description
1 polymer ?
#
loop_
_entity_poly.entity_id
_entity_poly.type
_entity_poly.pdbx_seq_one_letter_code
_entity_poly.pdbx_strand_id
1 'polypeptide(L)'
;MTDTPADAVWQGGVEAALSPEVCNRLDRDKTTLLDEQPARSIEARIRPESSRGLRHPSTEILSEIPTGILRYPIPGMYGGFSIEPMRGCLFVGSSSRMEADSGESHVVTTSGFLLVEESE
;
A
#
# COMPACT_ATOMS: atom_id res chain seq x y z
N MET A 1 -28.76 -46.84 1.02
CA MET A 1 -27.33 -46.80 0.67
C MET A 1 -27.24 -46.06 -0.65
N THR A 2 -27.22 -44.73 -0.58
CA THR A 2 -27.09 -43.85 -1.75
C THR A 2 -25.70 -43.25 -1.65
N ASP A 3 -24.82 -43.76 -2.51
CA ASP A 3 -23.45 -43.33 -2.70
C ASP A 3 -23.50 -41.95 -3.37
N THR A 4 -23.14 -40.91 -2.63
CA THR A 4 -22.95 -39.57 -3.19
C THR A 4 -21.58 -39.58 -3.88
N PRO A 5 -21.47 -39.31 -5.19
CA PRO A 5 -20.17 -39.32 -5.84
C PRO A 5 -19.31 -38.17 -5.28
N ALA A 6 -18.14 -38.55 -4.75
CA ALA A 6 -17.15 -37.68 -4.14
C ALA A 6 -16.33 -36.84 -5.16
N ASP A 7 -16.85 -36.66 -6.37
CA ASP A 7 -16.19 -35.91 -7.44
C ASP A 7 -16.88 -34.57 -7.65
N ALA A 8 -16.92 -33.76 -6.60
CA ALA A 8 -17.16 -32.33 -6.73
C ALA A 8 -15.90 -31.68 -7.31
N VAL A 9 -15.70 -31.87 -8.61
CA VAL A 9 -15.31 -30.86 -9.60
C VAL A 9 -14.40 -29.75 -9.03
N TRP A 10 -13.11 -30.05 -8.83
CA TRP A 10 -12.04 -29.04 -8.76
C TRP A 10 -11.74 -28.53 -10.18
N GLN A 11 -12.69 -27.83 -10.82
CA GLN A 11 -12.52 -27.32 -12.20
C GLN A 11 -11.78 -25.98 -12.30
N GLY A 12 -11.34 -25.41 -11.18
CA GLY A 12 -10.33 -24.35 -11.20
C GLY A 12 -8.95 -24.99 -11.09
N GLY A 13 -8.18 -25.04 -12.19
CA GLY A 13 -6.77 -25.40 -12.10
C GLY A 13 -6.05 -24.53 -11.06
N VAL A 14 -5.00 -25.07 -10.43
CA VAL A 14 -4.24 -24.38 -9.36
C VAL A 14 -3.85 -22.93 -9.71
N GLU A 15 -3.65 -22.62 -10.99
CA GLU A 15 -3.37 -21.27 -11.48
C GLU A 15 -4.51 -20.27 -11.24
N ALA A 16 -5.77 -20.70 -11.39
CA ALA A 16 -6.92 -19.84 -11.13
C ALA A 16 -7.06 -19.50 -9.64
N ALA A 17 -6.68 -20.44 -8.76
CA ALA A 17 -6.70 -20.23 -7.30
C ALA A 17 -5.54 -19.36 -6.79
N LEU A 18 -4.45 -19.25 -7.57
CA LEU A 18 -3.26 -18.47 -7.21
C LEU A 18 -3.17 -17.13 -7.96
N SER A 19 -4.10 -16.85 -8.86
CA SER A 19 -4.14 -15.59 -9.60
C SER A 19 -4.61 -14.46 -8.67
N PRO A 20 -3.93 -13.31 -8.66
CA PRO A 20 -4.32 -12.19 -7.81
C PRO A 20 -5.69 -11.63 -8.25
N GLU A 21 -6.58 -11.44 -7.28
CA GLU A 21 -7.85 -10.77 -7.52
C GLU A 21 -7.64 -9.26 -7.60
N VAL A 22 -7.88 -8.67 -8.78
CA VAL A 22 -7.80 -7.22 -8.96
C VAL A 22 -9.09 -6.57 -8.45
N CYS A 23 -9.00 -5.93 -7.29
CA CYS A 23 -10.09 -5.23 -6.61
C CYS A 23 -10.11 -3.72 -6.89
N ASN A 24 -8.94 -3.10 -7.12
CA ASN A 24 -8.83 -1.67 -7.41
C ASN A 24 -8.08 -1.42 -8.72
N ARG A 25 -8.64 -0.61 -9.61
CA ARG A 25 -7.95 -0.23 -10.87
C ARG A 25 -7.07 1.00 -10.65
N LEU A 26 -5.78 0.75 -10.46
CA LEU A 26 -4.73 1.75 -10.71
C LEU A 26 -4.36 1.71 -12.19
N ASP A 27 -4.04 2.89 -12.74
CA ASP A 27 -3.55 3.01 -14.10
C ASP A 27 -2.15 2.38 -14.17
N ARG A 28 -2.05 1.23 -14.87
CA ARG A 28 -0.82 0.41 -14.91
C ARG A 28 0.36 1.17 -15.50
N ASP A 29 0.12 2.11 -16.41
CA ASP A 29 1.19 2.92 -17.01
C ASP A 29 1.76 3.94 -16.00
N LYS A 30 1.06 4.18 -14.89
CA LYS A 30 1.46 5.10 -13.82
C LYS A 30 2.04 4.41 -12.61
N THR A 31 1.92 3.08 -12.46
CA THR A 31 2.34 2.37 -11.24
C THR A 31 3.85 2.49 -11.01
N THR A 32 4.69 2.34 -12.04
CA THR A 32 6.16 2.48 -11.85
C THR A 32 6.56 3.90 -11.42
N LEU A 33 5.92 4.94 -11.99
CA LEU A 33 6.16 6.33 -11.58
C LEU A 33 5.61 6.60 -10.17
N LEU A 34 4.53 5.93 -9.80
CA LEU A 34 3.95 5.98 -8.47
C LEU A 34 4.72 5.13 -7.46
N ASP A 35 5.54 4.15 -7.84
CA ASP A 35 6.31 3.33 -6.89
C ASP A 35 7.43 4.15 -6.23
N GLU A 36 8.06 5.06 -6.98
CA GLU A 36 9.18 5.86 -6.48
C GLU A 36 8.75 6.94 -5.47
N GLN A 37 7.54 7.48 -5.62
CA GLN A 37 7.16 8.70 -4.91
C GLN A 37 6.75 8.48 -3.44
N PRO A 38 5.95 7.46 -3.08
CA PRO A 38 5.68 7.07 -1.69
C PRO A 38 6.96 6.64 -0.99
N ALA A 39 7.85 5.92 -1.68
CA ALA A 39 9.16 5.57 -1.14
C ALA A 39 9.94 6.84 -0.73
N ARG A 40 9.99 7.85 -1.61
CA ARG A 40 10.64 9.13 -1.31
C ARG A 40 9.96 9.89 -0.17
N SER A 41 8.63 9.93 -0.10
CA SER A 41 7.92 10.63 1.00
C SER A 41 8.13 9.93 2.34
N ILE A 42 8.11 8.60 2.37
CA ILE A 42 8.41 7.81 3.56
C ILE A 42 9.84 8.09 4.03
N GLU A 43 10.82 7.98 3.12
CA GLU A 43 12.24 8.22 3.42
C GLU A 43 12.49 9.65 3.88
N ALA A 44 11.83 10.66 3.30
CA ALA A 44 11.97 12.05 3.71
C ALA A 44 11.57 12.27 5.18
N ARG A 45 10.59 11.52 5.69
CA ARG A 45 10.13 11.62 7.07
C ARG A 45 10.94 10.77 8.06
N ILE A 46 11.42 9.59 7.67
CA ILE A 46 12.09 8.66 8.59
C ILE A 46 13.63 8.85 8.67
N ARG A 47 14.22 9.60 7.74
CA ARG A 47 15.69 9.61 7.55
C ARG A 47 16.56 10.37 8.54
N PRO A 48 16.09 11.07 9.58
CA PRO A 48 16.98 11.37 10.70
C PRO A 48 17.29 10.10 11.53
N GLU A 49 16.38 9.11 11.61
CA GLU A 49 16.49 7.99 12.58
C GLU A 49 16.80 6.59 12.01
N SER A 50 16.52 6.28 10.73
CA SER A 50 16.65 4.90 10.23
C SER A 50 17.98 4.61 9.52
N SER A 51 18.88 3.83 10.14
CA SER A 51 20.19 3.43 9.57
C SER A 51 20.13 2.29 8.53
N ARG A 52 18.94 1.73 8.26
CA ARG A 52 18.74 0.59 7.35
C ARG A 52 17.79 0.97 6.23
N GLY A 53 18.18 0.73 4.98
CA GLY A 53 17.31 0.95 3.83
C GLY A 53 16.08 0.05 3.89
N LEU A 54 14.89 0.66 3.82
CA LEU A 54 13.63 -0.07 3.79
C LEU A 54 13.32 -0.54 2.37
N ARG A 55 12.65 -1.69 2.26
CA ARG A 55 12.04 -2.11 0.99
C ARG A 55 10.63 -1.56 0.95
N HIS A 56 10.40 -0.62 0.03
CA HIS A 56 9.09 -0.03 -0.20
C HIS A 56 8.22 -0.97 -1.03
N PRO A 57 6.92 -1.05 -0.74
CA PRO A 57 5.98 -1.87 -1.51
C PRO A 57 5.75 -1.27 -2.90
N SER A 58 5.55 -2.11 -3.91
CA SER A 58 5.03 -1.64 -5.20
C SER A 58 3.57 -1.22 -5.05
N THR A 59 3.19 -0.14 -5.72
CA THR A 59 1.82 0.37 -5.79
C THR A 59 0.88 -0.56 -6.52
N GLU A 60 1.39 -1.50 -7.33
CA GLU A 60 0.56 -2.53 -7.96
C GLU A 60 -0.18 -3.39 -6.91
N ILE A 61 0.40 -3.59 -5.71
CA ILE A 61 -0.23 -4.37 -4.64
C ILE A 61 -1.53 -3.74 -4.13
N LEU A 62 -1.70 -2.41 -4.26
CA LEU A 62 -2.93 -1.73 -3.89
C LEU A 62 -4.11 -2.18 -4.75
N SER A 63 -3.84 -2.65 -5.97
CA SER A 63 -4.86 -3.21 -6.85
C SER A 63 -5.47 -4.50 -6.30
N GLU A 64 -4.72 -5.23 -5.45
CA GLU A 64 -5.10 -6.53 -4.91
C GLU A 64 -5.72 -6.45 -3.50
N ILE A 65 -5.63 -5.29 -2.83
CA ILE A 65 -6.12 -5.11 -1.46
C ILE A 65 -7.60 -4.70 -1.51
N PRO A 66 -8.55 -5.51 -0.99
CA PRO A 66 -9.98 -5.20 -1.09
C PRO A 66 -10.39 -3.89 -0.39
N THR A 67 -9.69 -3.50 0.68
CA THR A 67 -9.92 -2.22 1.37
C THR A 67 -9.33 -1.02 0.62
N GLY A 68 -8.44 -1.27 -0.34
CA GLY A 68 -7.66 -0.23 -1.03
C GLY A 68 -6.57 0.42 -0.18
N ILE A 69 -6.39 0.03 1.09
CA ILE A 69 -5.45 0.69 2.00
C ILE A 69 -4.30 -0.27 2.33
N LEU A 70 -3.10 0.08 1.90
CA LEU A 70 -1.88 -0.57 2.35
C LEU A 70 -1.36 0.07 3.63
N ARG A 71 -1.26 -0.72 4.70
CA ARG A 71 -0.62 -0.30 5.94
C ARG A 71 0.83 -0.73 5.94
N TYR A 72 1.74 0.24 6.03
CA TYR A 72 3.17 0.04 5.98
C TYR A 72 3.81 0.46 7.31
N PRO A 73 4.03 -0.49 8.23
CA PRO A 73 4.62 -0.20 9.53
C PRO A 73 6.12 0.08 9.40
N ILE A 74 6.63 1.05 10.16
CA ILE A 74 8.05 1.39 10.20
C ILE A 74 8.64 0.92 11.52
N PRO A 75 9.70 0.08 11.51
CA PRO A 75 10.37 -0.32 12.74
C PRO A 75 10.87 0.89 13.53
N GLY A 76 10.55 0.94 14.83
CA GLY A 76 10.92 2.07 15.69
C GLY A 76 9.96 3.26 15.60
N MET A 77 8.97 3.24 14.71
CA MET A 77 7.86 4.19 14.72
C MET A 77 6.65 3.50 15.35
N TYR A 78 6.16 3.99 16.49
CA TYR A 78 4.87 3.53 17.05
C TYR A 78 3.73 4.11 16.20
N GLY A 79 3.51 3.49 15.05
CA GLY A 79 2.67 4.00 13.98
C GLY A 79 3.13 3.43 12.64
N GLY A 80 2.92 4.19 11.57
CA GLY A 80 3.22 3.72 10.22
C GLY A 80 2.76 4.69 9.16
N PHE A 81 2.80 4.20 7.93
CA PHE A 81 2.18 4.85 6.79
C PHE A 81 0.93 4.11 6.36
N SER A 82 -0.07 4.84 5.89
CA SER A 82 -1.20 4.34 5.14
C SER A 82 -1.12 4.89 3.72
N ILE A 83 -1.18 4.00 2.73
CA ILE A 83 -1.15 4.35 1.32
C ILE A 83 -2.47 3.89 0.70
N GLU A 84 -3.18 4.80 0.03
CA GLU A 84 -4.46 4.50 -0.60
C GLU A 84 -4.60 5.19 -1.97
N PRO A 85 -5.24 4.54 -2.96
CA PRO A 85 -5.47 5.12 -4.26
C PRO A 85 -6.62 6.13 -4.21
N MET A 86 -6.40 7.32 -4.75
CA MET A 86 -7.41 8.38 -4.82
C MET A 86 -7.40 9.06 -6.18
N ARG A 87 -8.43 8.80 -7.00
CA ARG A 87 -8.69 9.48 -8.29
C ARG A 87 -7.46 9.59 -9.22
N GLY A 88 -6.66 8.53 -9.33
CA GLY A 88 -5.47 8.48 -10.17
C GLY A 88 -4.19 9.04 -9.53
N CYS A 89 -4.25 9.39 -8.26
CA CYS A 89 -3.12 9.72 -7.38
C CYS A 89 -3.09 8.72 -6.21
N LEU A 90 -2.10 8.84 -5.34
CA LEU A 90 -2.06 8.15 -4.05
C LEU A 90 -2.17 9.16 -2.92
N PHE A 91 -2.86 8.78 -1.86
CA PHE A 91 -2.82 9.48 -0.60
C PHE A 91 -1.93 8.69 0.35
N VAL A 92 -0.98 9.38 0.98
CA VAL A 92 0.02 8.79 1.88
C VAL A 92 -0.05 9.53 3.22
N GLY A 93 -0.68 8.89 4.20
CA GLY A 93 -0.75 9.39 5.57
C GLY A 93 0.33 8.74 6.43
N SER A 94 0.90 9.48 7.36
CA SER A 94 1.77 8.97 8.42
C SER A 94 1.25 9.33 9.80
N SER A 95 1.53 8.45 10.76
CA SER A 95 1.28 8.70 12.18
C SER A 95 2.45 8.19 13.02
N SER A 96 2.83 8.94 14.05
CA SER A 96 3.78 8.53 15.08
C SER A 96 3.24 8.85 16.46
N ARG A 97 3.21 7.85 17.35
CA ARG A 97 2.79 8.01 18.75
C ARG A 97 3.95 8.28 19.72
N MET A 98 5.18 8.44 19.22
CA MET A 98 6.37 8.63 20.09
C MET A 98 6.56 10.07 20.56
N GLU A 99 6.24 11.05 19.73
CA GLU A 99 6.20 12.47 20.08
C GLU A 99 4.80 12.98 19.70
N ALA A 100 4.20 13.83 20.55
CA ALA A 100 2.83 14.37 20.48
C ALA A 100 2.11 14.02 19.16
N ASP A 101 1.14 13.09 19.23
CA ASP A 101 0.44 12.39 18.12
C ASP A 101 0.62 13.01 16.72
N SER A 102 1.83 12.90 16.17
CA SER A 102 2.22 13.71 15.02
C SER A 102 1.85 12.97 13.75
N GLY A 103 1.18 13.69 12.85
CA GLY A 103 0.66 13.14 11.60
C GLY A 103 0.94 14.05 10.44
N GLU A 104 1.21 13.49 9.27
CA GLU A 104 1.17 14.24 8.01
C GLU A 104 0.42 13.43 6.98
N SER A 105 -0.21 14.15 6.07
CA SER A 105 -0.88 13.57 4.92
C SER A 105 -0.32 14.18 3.65
N HIS A 106 0.00 13.33 2.68
CA HIS A 106 0.56 13.72 1.39
C HIS A 106 -0.33 13.24 0.25
N VAL A 107 -0.51 14.09 -0.75
CA VAL A 107 -1.00 13.66 -2.08
C VAL A 107 0.20 13.39 -2.96
N VAL A 108 0.28 12.17 -3.46
CA VAL A 108 1.37 11.67 -4.30
C VAL A 108 0.86 11.47 -5.73
N THR A 109 1.57 12.08 -6.67
CA THR A 109 1.29 12.07 -8.10
C THR A 109 2.50 11.52 -8.85
N THR A 110 2.37 11.27 -10.15
CA THR A 110 3.52 10.89 -10.99
C THR A 110 4.60 11.97 -11.07
N SER A 111 4.26 13.23 -10.79
CA SER A 111 5.19 14.36 -10.77
C SER A 111 5.90 14.61 -9.44
N GLY A 112 5.46 13.98 -8.34
CA GLY A 112 5.97 14.24 -6.99
C GLY A 112 4.87 14.17 -5.93
N PHE A 113 5.18 14.62 -4.72
CA PHE A 113 4.27 14.61 -3.58
C PHE A 113 4.11 16.01 -2.96
N LEU A 114 2.93 16.27 -2.41
CA LEU A 114 2.55 17.54 -1.77
C LEU A 114 1.96 17.25 -0.41
N LEU A 115 2.48 17.92 0.63
CA LEU A 115 1.90 17.90 1.97
C LEU A 115 0.55 18.62 1.93
N VAL A 116 -0.51 17.96 2.41
CA VAL A 116 -1.88 18.49 2.43
C VAL A 116 -2.41 18.70 3.85
N GLU A 117 -1.88 18.00 4.84
CA GLU A 117 -2.25 18.16 6.25
C GLU A 117 -1.07 17.80 7.15
N GLU A 118 -0.93 18.51 8.25
CA GLU A 118 0.02 18.23 9.33
C GLU A 118 -0.72 18.41 10.67
N SER A 119 -0.49 17.50 11.61
CA SER A 119 -1.05 17.53 12.97
C SER A 119 0.09 17.45 13.98
N GLU A 120 0.04 18.32 15.00
CA GLU A 120 0.96 18.39 16.16
C GLU A 120 0.29 17.92 17.46
#